data_AF-A0A7C3LP84-F1
#
_entry.id   AF-A0A7C3LP84-F1
#
_cell.length_a   1.000
_cell.length_b   1.000
_cell.length_c   1.000
_cell.angle_alpha   90.00
_cell.angle_beta   90.00
_cell.angle_gamma   90.00
#
_symmetry.space_group_name_H-M   'P 1'
#
loop_
_entity.id
_entity.type
_entity.pdbx_description
1 polymer ?
#
loop_
_entity_poly.entity_id
_entity_poly.type
_entity_poly.pdbx_seq_one_letter_code
_entity_poly.pdbx_strand_id
1 'polypeptide(L)'
;MRPEETSIMTNKYFRKVLVVGGGNVGVLLAYALVSSSARPGVYVLVRNPQYLKLFREEGVKIVTPDGMSLRLEGVHFISYDDLRRLGLFDLIMVATKAYDSLEAVKQVREFLGSGGVLVTCQNGLRSYEEALEILGPNKTVAMVLNHGVYRLGNREFKWIGGSTSYLGGKGISRELLSSIASLLKILSVQVVDDIEPYRWLKLAVNAA
;
A
#
# COMPACT_ATOMS: atom_id res chain seq x y z
N MET A 1 -47.12 3.27 -5.31
CA MET A 1 -45.76 3.10 -5.88
C MET A 1 -44.82 4.01 -5.12
N ARG A 2 -43.89 3.45 -4.33
CA ARG A 2 -42.79 4.23 -3.75
C ARG A 2 -41.64 4.23 -4.78
N PRO A 3 -40.98 5.37 -5.05
CA PRO A 3 -39.88 5.40 -5.99
C PRO A 3 -38.69 4.61 -5.42
N GLU A 4 -38.07 3.80 -6.27
CA GLU A 4 -36.88 3.02 -5.94
C GLU A 4 -35.73 3.95 -5.56
N GLU A 5 -35.22 3.78 -4.34
CA GLU A 5 -34.00 4.43 -3.87
C GLU A 5 -32.85 3.92 -4.74
N THR A 6 -32.44 4.74 -5.70
CA THR A 6 -31.20 4.54 -6.43
C THR A 6 -30.06 4.69 -5.42
N SER A 7 -29.49 3.56 -5.00
CA SER A 7 -28.33 3.51 -4.11
C SER A 7 -27.16 4.24 -4.79
N ILE A 8 -26.91 5.48 -4.38
CA ILE A 8 -25.69 6.20 -4.74
C ILE A 8 -24.55 5.44 -4.06
N MET A 9 -23.82 4.64 -4.82
CA MET A 9 -22.60 3.97 -4.34
C MET A 9 -21.59 5.03 -3.89
N THR A 10 -21.56 5.30 -2.59
CA THR A 10 -20.59 6.20 -1.99
C THR A 10 -19.30 5.43 -1.78
N ASN A 11 -18.34 5.63 -2.69
CA ASN A 11 -16.97 5.12 -2.52
C ASN A 11 -16.39 5.62 -1.19
N LYS A 12 -15.71 4.74 -0.46
CA LYS A 12 -15.08 5.12 0.80
C LYS A 12 -13.94 6.10 0.53
N TYR A 13 -13.95 7.23 1.24
CA TYR A 13 -12.86 8.18 1.22
C TYR A 13 -11.80 7.82 2.26
N PHE A 14 -10.53 7.73 1.85
CA PHE A 14 -9.40 7.51 2.73
C PHE A 14 -8.73 8.86 3.02
N ARG A 15 -8.75 9.32 4.28
CA ARG A 15 -8.14 10.59 4.67
C ARG A 15 -6.66 10.43 4.95
N LYS A 16 -6.28 9.38 5.68
CA LYS A 16 -4.89 9.09 6.06
C LYS A 16 -4.49 7.68 5.67
N VAL A 17 -3.43 7.57 4.88
CA VAL A 17 -2.84 6.31 4.44
C VAL A 17 -1.42 6.18 4.98
N LEU A 18 -1.15 5.07 5.66
CA LEU A 18 0.19 4.70 6.11
C LEU A 18 0.78 3.66 5.16
N VAL A 19 1.98 3.89 4.65
CA VAL A 19 2.80 2.89 3.96
C VAL A 19 3.93 2.48 4.89
N VAL A 20 3.97 1.19 5.22
CA VAL A 20 4.96 0.63 6.14
C VAL A 20 6.17 0.15 5.34
N GLY A 21 7.24 0.93 5.37
CA GLY A 21 8.52 0.64 4.72
C GLY A 21 8.88 1.61 3.59
N GLY A 22 9.88 2.46 3.81
CA GLY A 22 10.46 3.36 2.78
C GLY A 22 11.42 2.69 1.77
N GLY A 23 11.11 1.45 1.38
CA GLY A 23 11.84 0.69 0.36
C GLY A 23 11.27 0.92 -1.05
N ASN A 24 11.72 0.11 -2.02
CA ASN A 24 11.32 0.27 -3.43
C ASN A 24 9.80 0.22 -3.61
N VAL A 25 9.14 -0.84 -3.10
CA VAL A 25 7.68 -1.01 -3.17
C VAL A 25 6.97 0.11 -2.44
N GLY A 26 7.39 0.44 -1.21
CA GLY A 26 6.70 1.48 -0.43
C GLY A 26 6.80 2.87 -1.07
N VAL A 27 7.94 3.20 -1.71
CA VAL A 27 8.06 4.44 -2.48
C VAL A 27 7.16 4.44 -3.71
N LEU A 28 7.06 3.32 -4.43
CA LEU A 28 6.14 3.18 -5.57
C LEU A 28 4.67 3.33 -5.14
N LEU A 29 4.29 2.72 -4.01
CA LEU A 29 2.95 2.86 -3.44
C LEU A 29 2.67 4.29 -3.01
N ALA A 30 3.62 4.94 -2.33
CA ALA A 30 3.49 6.35 -1.95
C ALA A 30 3.30 7.25 -3.18
N TYR A 31 4.07 7.02 -4.25
CA TYR A 31 3.90 7.70 -5.53
C TYR A 31 2.52 7.49 -6.15
N ALA A 32 2.02 6.26 -6.16
CA ALA A 32 0.68 5.96 -6.65
C ALA A 32 -0.41 6.68 -5.84
N LEU A 33 -0.29 6.67 -4.52
CA LEU A 33 -1.24 7.30 -3.60
C LEU A 33 -1.30 8.83 -3.78
N VAL A 34 -0.16 9.52 -3.88
CA VAL A 34 -0.16 10.98 -4.08
C VAL A 34 -0.55 11.39 -5.50
N SER A 35 -0.40 10.48 -6.48
CA SER A 35 -0.86 10.68 -7.85
C SER A 35 -2.36 10.45 -8.02
N SER A 36 -3.03 9.88 -7.01
CA SER A 36 -4.48 9.67 -7.02
C SER A 36 -5.24 10.99 -6.97
N SER A 37 -6.37 11.07 -7.70
CA SER A 37 -7.29 12.21 -7.63
C SER A 37 -7.91 12.40 -6.24
N ALA A 38 -7.94 11.35 -5.41
CA ALA A 38 -8.45 11.44 -4.04
C ALA A 38 -7.49 12.15 -3.08
N ARG A 39 -6.19 12.25 -3.43
CA ARG A 39 -5.14 12.95 -2.66
C ARG A 39 -5.22 12.74 -1.14
N PRO A 40 -5.16 11.48 -0.65
CA PRO A 40 -5.10 11.23 0.78
C PRO A 40 -3.84 11.84 1.42
N GLY A 41 -3.84 12.06 2.73
CA GLY A 41 -2.61 12.30 3.48
C GLY A 41 -1.76 11.03 3.50
N VAL A 42 -0.61 11.05 2.81
CA VAL A 42 0.27 9.89 2.66
C VAL A 42 1.44 9.98 3.63
N TYR A 43 1.61 8.92 4.44
CA TYR A 43 2.68 8.81 5.42
C TYR A 43 3.49 7.54 5.15
N VAL A 44 4.81 7.65 5.11
CA VAL A 44 5.70 6.50 4.88
C VAL A 44 6.55 6.27 6.12
N LEU A 45 6.36 5.12 6.78
CA LEU A 45 7.18 4.72 7.92
C LEU A 45 8.56 4.26 7.43
N VAL A 46 9.61 4.94 7.87
CA VAL A 46 11.00 4.64 7.53
C VAL A 46 11.74 4.22 8.79
N ARG A 47 12.09 2.94 8.88
CA ARG A 47 12.78 2.37 10.05
C ARG A 47 14.21 2.87 10.21
N ASN A 48 14.93 3.07 9.11
CA ASN A 48 16.34 3.48 9.17
C ASN A 48 16.45 5.01 9.36
N PRO A 49 17.05 5.50 10.46
CA PRO A 49 17.09 6.92 10.78
C PRO A 49 17.95 7.74 9.80
N GLN A 50 18.98 7.15 9.20
CA GLN A 50 19.81 7.84 8.20
C GLN A 50 19.03 8.09 6.92
N TYR A 51 18.30 7.07 6.42
CA TYR A 51 17.40 7.24 5.28
C TYR A 51 16.25 8.19 5.60
N LEU A 52 15.66 8.12 6.80
CA LEU A 52 14.60 9.04 7.20
C LEU A 52 15.07 10.50 7.19
N LYS A 53 16.24 10.77 7.78
CA LYS A 53 16.86 12.11 7.77
C LYS A 53 17.08 12.58 6.33
N LEU A 54 17.71 11.75 5.50
CA LEU A 54 17.95 12.05 4.10
C LEU A 54 16.65 12.35 3.32
N PHE A 55 15.61 11.54 3.52
CA PHE A 55 14.32 11.72 2.83
C PHE A 55 13.63 13.01 3.24
N ARG A 56 13.77 13.44 4.50
CA ARG A 56 13.20 14.71 4.99
C ARG A 56 13.96 15.93 4.47
N GLU A 57 15.28 15.88 4.50
CA GLU A 57 16.14 17.02 4.16
C GLU A 57 16.25 17.20 2.64
N GLU A 58 16.47 16.13 1.90
CA GLU A 58 16.75 16.18 0.46
C GLU A 58 15.56 15.76 -0.42
N GLY A 59 14.54 15.14 0.16
CA GLY A 59 13.42 14.56 -0.57
C GLY A 59 13.75 13.23 -1.24
N VAL A 60 12.73 12.59 -1.79
CA VAL A 60 12.83 11.34 -2.56
C VAL A 60 12.50 11.62 -4.01
N LYS A 61 13.20 10.94 -4.93
CA LYS A 61 12.93 10.98 -6.37
C LYS A 61 12.46 9.63 -6.88
N ILE A 62 11.54 9.67 -7.83
CA ILE A 62 11.12 8.51 -8.61
C ILE A 62 11.30 8.81 -10.10
N VAL A 63 11.95 7.89 -10.80
CA VAL A 63 12.05 7.86 -12.27
C VAL A 63 10.92 6.98 -12.79
N THR A 64 10.04 7.55 -13.60
CA THR A 64 8.89 6.87 -14.20
C THR A 64 9.30 6.07 -15.44
N PRO A 65 8.43 5.16 -15.95
CA PRO A 65 8.76 4.31 -17.10
C PRO A 65 9.06 5.08 -18.39
N ASP A 66 8.50 6.27 -18.57
CA ASP A 66 8.77 7.21 -19.67
C ASP A 66 10.04 8.06 -19.45
N GLY A 67 10.77 7.83 -18.35
CA GLY A 67 12.06 8.46 -18.06
C GLY A 67 11.98 9.78 -17.30
N MET A 68 10.80 10.26 -16.92
CA MET A 68 10.71 11.48 -16.11
C MET A 68 11.24 11.25 -14.70
N SER A 69 12.14 12.12 -14.24
CA SER A 69 12.60 12.14 -12.84
C SER A 69 11.78 13.14 -12.04
N LEU A 70 10.92 12.64 -11.16
CA LEU A 70 10.01 13.44 -10.35
C LEU A 70 10.43 13.43 -8.88
N ARG A 71 10.30 14.56 -8.19
CA ARG A 71 10.35 14.61 -6.73
C ARG A 71 9.02 14.12 -6.17
N LEU A 72 9.08 13.29 -5.13
CA LEU A 72 7.91 12.72 -4.49
C LEU A 72 7.32 13.71 -3.49
N GLU A 73 6.49 14.61 -4.01
CA GLU A 73 5.78 15.63 -3.23
C GLU A 73 4.52 15.08 -2.56
N GLY A 74 4.07 15.73 -1.47
CA GLY A 74 2.85 15.34 -0.76
C GLY A 74 2.99 14.07 0.12
N VAL A 75 4.21 13.61 0.37
CA VAL A 75 4.50 12.44 1.21
C VAL A 75 5.19 12.87 2.50
N HIS A 76 4.67 12.41 3.64
CA HIS A 76 5.29 12.59 4.95
C HIS A 76 6.12 11.37 5.33
N PHE A 77 7.44 11.49 5.28
CA PHE A 77 8.34 10.46 5.78
C PHE A 77 8.44 10.55 7.31
N ILE A 78 8.12 9.46 7.99
CA ILE A 78 7.94 9.43 9.44
C ILE A 78 8.74 8.31 10.12
N SER A 79 9.12 8.55 11.37
CA SER A 79 9.61 7.54 12.31
C SER A 79 8.45 6.88 13.06
N TYR A 80 8.76 5.87 13.87
CA TYR A 80 7.77 5.27 14.77
C TYR A 80 7.30 6.24 15.88
N ASP A 81 8.18 7.13 16.35
CA ASP A 81 7.81 8.12 17.37
C ASP A 81 6.87 9.19 16.81
N ASP A 82 7.04 9.54 15.53
CA ASP A 82 6.08 10.39 14.83
C ASP A 82 4.73 9.68 14.65
N LEU A 83 4.76 8.38 14.29
CA LEU A 83 3.55 7.57 14.09
C LEU A 83 2.66 7.58 15.34
N ARG A 84 3.26 7.44 16.53
CA ARG A 84 2.55 7.52 17.82
C ARG A 84 1.82 8.84 18.05
N ARG A 85 2.28 9.93 17.45
CA ARG A 85 1.69 11.29 17.59
C ARG A 85 0.63 11.58 16.54
N LEU A 86 0.58 10.81 15.45
CA LEU A 86 -0.32 11.05 14.31
C LEU A 86 -1.70 10.40 14.47
N GLY A 87 -1.87 9.48 15.42
CA GLY A 87 -3.13 8.78 15.67
C GLY A 87 -3.48 7.74 14.60
N LEU A 88 -4.77 7.53 14.35
CA LEU A 88 -5.28 6.42 13.53
C LEU A 88 -5.20 6.69 12.02
N PHE A 89 -5.23 5.60 11.24
CA PHE A 89 -5.19 5.57 9.78
C PHE A 89 -6.35 4.77 9.21
N ASP A 90 -6.86 5.20 8.05
CA ASP A 90 -7.98 4.55 7.35
C ASP A 90 -7.51 3.34 6.51
N LEU A 91 -6.25 3.39 6.09
CA LEU A 91 -5.59 2.39 5.27
C LEU A 91 -4.13 2.26 5.70
N ILE A 92 -3.69 1.03 5.93
CA ILE A 92 -2.28 0.71 6.16
C ILE A 92 -1.82 -0.25 5.07
N MET A 93 -0.76 0.08 4.34
CA MET A 93 -0.17 -0.76 3.31
C MET A 93 1.20 -1.25 3.77
N VAL A 94 1.34 -2.55 4.01
CA VAL A 94 2.60 -3.14 4.47
C VAL A 94 3.46 -3.52 3.27
N ALA A 95 4.57 -2.79 3.10
CA ALA A 95 5.51 -2.92 1.99
C ALA A 95 6.95 -3.21 2.46
N THR A 96 7.08 -3.78 3.67
CA THR A 96 8.35 -4.30 4.20
C THR A 96 8.75 -5.58 3.45
N LYS A 97 9.99 -6.02 3.64
CA LYS A 97 10.40 -7.35 3.16
C LYS A 97 9.61 -8.44 3.89
N ALA A 98 9.36 -9.58 3.24
CA ALA A 98 8.48 -10.63 3.75
C ALA A 98 8.85 -11.14 5.16
N TYR A 99 10.14 -11.27 5.47
CA TYR A 99 10.60 -11.72 6.79
C TYR A 99 10.35 -10.69 7.92
N ASP A 100 10.08 -9.44 7.59
CA ASP A 100 9.74 -8.37 8.53
C ASP A 100 8.20 -8.15 8.61
N SER A 101 7.37 -8.92 7.88
CA SER A 101 5.92 -8.63 7.77
C SER A 101 5.16 -8.80 9.07
N LEU A 102 5.37 -9.92 9.77
CA LEU A 102 4.67 -10.23 11.02
C LEU A 102 4.85 -9.11 12.04
N GLU A 103 6.10 -8.72 12.25
CA GLU A 103 6.49 -7.71 13.21
C GLU A 103 5.94 -6.33 12.80
N ALA A 104 6.01 -6.01 11.51
CA ALA A 104 5.41 -4.79 10.99
C ALA A 104 3.90 -4.73 11.25
N VAL A 105 3.15 -5.80 10.98
CA VAL A 105 1.70 -5.87 11.25
C VAL A 105 1.40 -5.71 12.74
N LYS A 106 2.14 -6.42 13.60
CA LYS A 106 1.99 -6.31 15.07
C LYS A 106 2.22 -4.89 15.57
N GLN A 107 3.23 -4.21 15.06
CA GLN A 107 3.55 -2.84 15.44
C GLN A 107 2.51 -1.84 14.96
N VAL A 108 1.95 -2.02 13.76
CA VAL A 108 1.08 -0.99 13.18
C VAL A 108 -0.41 -1.19 13.43
N ARG A 109 -0.84 -2.37 13.90
CA ARG A 109 -2.26 -2.70 14.11
C ARG A 109 -2.99 -1.73 15.04
N GLU A 110 -2.30 -1.19 16.04
CA GLU A 110 -2.87 -0.23 17.00
C GLU A 110 -3.18 1.14 16.37
N PHE A 111 -2.55 1.46 15.24
CA PHE A 111 -2.81 2.69 14.49
C PHE A 111 -3.89 2.49 13.41
N LEU A 112 -4.46 1.29 13.28
CA LEU A 112 -5.54 1.03 12.33
C LEU A 112 -6.88 1.52 12.91
N GLY A 113 -7.56 2.41 12.19
CA GLY A 113 -8.88 2.89 12.57
C GLY A 113 -9.91 1.78 12.76
N SER A 114 -10.99 2.07 13.47
CA SER A 114 -12.09 1.10 13.68
C SER A 114 -12.65 0.56 12.37
N GLY A 115 -12.90 1.45 11.40
CA GLY A 115 -13.26 1.11 10.02
C GLY A 115 -12.06 0.99 9.07
N GLY A 116 -10.82 0.97 9.57
CA GLY A 116 -9.61 0.89 8.75
C GLY A 116 -9.35 -0.52 8.21
N VAL A 117 -8.59 -0.60 7.12
CA VAL A 117 -8.14 -1.87 6.52
C VAL A 117 -6.63 -1.89 6.31
N LEU A 118 -6.04 -3.07 6.44
CA LEU A 118 -4.62 -3.33 6.20
C LEU A 118 -4.45 -4.13 4.91
N VAL A 119 -3.55 -3.68 4.04
CA VAL A 119 -3.18 -4.33 2.79
C VAL A 119 -1.77 -4.87 2.90
N THR A 120 -1.60 -6.16 2.70
CA THR A 120 -0.28 -6.80 2.55
C THR A 120 0.15 -6.72 1.09
N CYS A 121 1.37 -6.23 0.84
CA CYS A 121 1.87 -5.96 -0.52
C CYS A 121 3.11 -6.80 -0.88
N GLN A 122 3.50 -7.73 0.00
CA GLN A 122 4.66 -8.58 -0.19
C GLN A 122 4.39 -9.63 -1.25
N ASN A 123 5.44 -9.95 -2.01
CA ASN A 123 5.43 -11.15 -2.82
C ASN A 123 5.58 -12.38 -1.91
N GLY A 124 4.79 -13.40 -2.19
CA GLY A 124 4.89 -14.70 -1.55
C GLY A 124 3.75 -15.02 -0.59
N LEU A 125 3.93 -16.13 0.10
CA LEU A 125 3.01 -16.67 1.09
C LEU A 125 3.49 -16.27 2.48
N ARG A 126 2.58 -16.22 3.46
CA ARG A 126 2.76 -15.92 4.89
C ARG A 126 2.28 -14.55 5.35
N SER A 127 2.67 -13.45 4.68
CA SER A 127 2.31 -12.10 5.19
C SER A 127 0.81 -11.86 5.28
N TYR A 128 0.03 -12.39 4.34
CA TYR A 128 -1.44 -12.28 4.34
C TYR A 128 -2.07 -13.14 5.44
N GLU A 129 -1.58 -14.36 5.61
CA GLU A 129 -2.03 -15.32 6.62
C GLU A 129 -1.76 -14.77 8.04
N GLU A 130 -0.56 -14.24 8.27
CA GLU A 130 -0.19 -13.59 9.53
C GLU A 130 -1.08 -12.39 9.84
N ALA A 131 -1.39 -11.57 8.82
CA ALA A 131 -2.30 -10.44 8.99
C ALA A 131 -3.74 -10.89 9.28
N LEU A 132 -4.21 -11.97 8.63
CA LEU A 132 -5.52 -12.57 8.89
C LEU A 132 -5.63 -13.09 10.33
N GLU A 133 -4.60 -13.77 10.85
CA GLU A 133 -4.57 -14.25 12.23
C GLU A 133 -4.65 -13.11 13.25
N ILE A 134 -4.01 -11.97 12.95
CA ILE A 134 -3.94 -10.82 13.88
C ILE A 134 -5.18 -9.94 13.81
N LEU A 135 -5.71 -9.67 12.61
CA LEU A 135 -6.75 -8.65 12.38
C LEU A 135 -8.11 -9.23 11.98
N GLY A 136 -8.14 -10.50 11.57
CA GLY A 136 -9.30 -11.14 11.00
C GLY A 136 -9.56 -10.78 9.53
N PRO A 137 -10.51 -11.48 8.88
CA PRO A 137 -10.80 -11.33 7.46
C PRO A 137 -11.44 -9.98 7.09
N ASN A 138 -12.11 -9.32 8.03
CA ASN A 138 -12.85 -8.07 7.79
C ASN A 138 -11.95 -6.82 7.76
N LYS A 139 -10.66 -6.98 8.03
CA LYS A 139 -9.67 -5.89 8.03
C LYS A 139 -8.45 -6.18 7.18
N THR A 140 -8.38 -7.33 6.53
CA THR A 140 -7.15 -7.81 5.88
C THR A 140 -7.37 -8.02 4.39
N VAL A 141 -6.54 -7.36 3.59
CA VAL A 141 -6.51 -7.42 2.14
C VAL A 141 -5.12 -7.89 1.70
N ALA A 142 -5.07 -8.72 0.65
CA ALA A 142 -3.83 -9.04 -0.05
C ALA A 142 -3.77 -8.29 -1.37
N MET A 143 -2.57 -7.81 -1.70
CA MET A 143 -2.26 -7.23 -3.00
C MET A 143 -1.08 -7.95 -3.62
N VAL A 144 -1.25 -8.39 -4.87
CA VAL A 144 -0.19 -8.90 -5.73
C VAL A 144 0.25 -7.78 -6.66
N LEU A 145 1.41 -7.18 -6.37
CA LEU A 145 1.97 -6.10 -7.17
C LEU A 145 2.82 -6.67 -8.32
N ASN A 146 2.47 -6.32 -9.55
CA ASN A 146 3.17 -6.76 -10.76
C ASN A 146 4.00 -5.65 -11.43
N HIS A 147 4.48 -4.71 -10.63
CA HIS A 147 5.38 -3.65 -11.07
C HIS A 147 6.79 -3.83 -10.53
N GLY A 148 7.77 -3.56 -11.39
CA GLY A 148 9.18 -3.58 -11.04
C GLY A 148 9.64 -2.20 -10.55
N VAL A 149 10.33 -2.16 -9.42
CA VAL A 149 10.95 -0.94 -8.91
C VAL A 149 12.28 -1.27 -8.24
N TYR A 150 13.32 -0.53 -8.61
CA TYR A 150 14.65 -0.68 -8.00
C TYR A 150 15.20 0.66 -7.54
N ARG A 151 16.18 0.60 -6.65
CA ARG A 151 16.85 1.76 -6.08
C ARG A 151 18.06 2.10 -6.93
N LEU A 152 18.14 3.35 -7.41
CA LEU A 152 19.29 3.89 -8.15
C LEU A 152 20.32 4.52 -7.21
N GLY A 153 19.88 5.02 -6.06
CA GLY A 153 20.75 5.61 -5.05
C GLY A 153 20.02 5.77 -3.72
N ASN A 154 20.63 6.49 -2.78
CA ASN A 154 20.08 6.57 -1.42
C ASN A 154 18.69 7.20 -1.36
N ARG A 155 18.34 8.08 -2.32
CA ARG A 155 17.05 8.80 -2.40
C ARG A 155 16.36 8.72 -3.77
N GLU A 156 16.83 7.85 -4.65
CA GLU A 156 16.34 7.76 -6.02
C GLU A 156 15.93 6.33 -6.37
N PHE A 157 14.73 6.20 -6.91
CA PHE A 157 14.10 4.94 -7.26
C PHE A 157 13.64 4.98 -8.71
N LYS A 158 13.70 3.87 -9.41
CA LYS A 158 13.22 3.75 -10.80
C LYS A 158 12.12 2.72 -10.89
N TRP A 159 10.94 3.18 -11.30
CA TRP A 159 9.80 2.36 -11.66
C TRP A 159 9.94 1.98 -13.14
N ILE A 160 10.06 0.69 -13.43
CA ILE A 160 10.24 0.17 -14.80
C ILE A 160 8.94 -0.26 -15.47
N GLY A 161 7.80 0.06 -14.86
CA GLY A 161 6.50 -0.41 -15.33
C GLY A 161 6.19 -1.79 -14.80
N GLY A 162 5.22 -2.44 -15.44
CA GLY A 162 4.66 -3.71 -14.99
C GLY A 162 3.36 -4.03 -15.69
N SER A 163 2.69 -5.08 -15.22
CA SER A 163 1.39 -5.52 -15.71
C SER A 163 0.30 -5.30 -14.65
N THR A 164 -0.92 -5.74 -14.96
CA THR A 164 -2.04 -5.76 -14.02
C THR A 164 -1.64 -6.32 -12.67
N SER A 165 -1.94 -5.55 -11.62
CA SER A 165 -1.80 -5.97 -10.22
C SER A 165 -3.18 -6.41 -9.69
N TYR A 166 -3.21 -7.23 -8.64
CA TYR A 166 -4.46 -7.82 -8.14
C TYR A 166 -4.67 -7.51 -6.66
N LEU A 167 -5.93 -7.31 -6.28
CA LEU A 167 -6.34 -6.98 -4.91
C LEU A 167 -7.54 -7.84 -4.52
N GLY A 168 -7.51 -8.47 -3.35
CA GLY A 168 -8.63 -9.25 -2.84
C GLY A 168 -8.59 -9.48 -1.33
N GLY A 169 -9.75 -9.81 -0.77
CA GLY A 169 -9.89 -10.11 0.65
C GLY A 169 -11.26 -10.71 0.96
N LYS A 170 -11.28 -11.94 1.52
CA LYS A 170 -12.52 -12.73 1.69
C LYS A 170 -13.61 -12.06 2.54
N GLY A 171 -13.24 -11.23 3.52
CA GLY A 171 -14.18 -10.51 4.39
C GLY A 171 -14.39 -9.05 4.02
N ILE A 172 -13.96 -8.63 2.83
CA ILE A 172 -13.93 -7.23 2.42
C ILE A 172 -14.93 -7.01 1.29
N SER A 173 -15.76 -5.98 1.41
CA SER A 173 -16.73 -5.66 0.37
C SER A 173 -16.04 -5.24 -0.93
N ARG A 174 -16.67 -5.53 -2.07
CA ARG A 174 -16.13 -5.18 -3.39
C ARG A 174 -15.99 -3.68 -3.57
N GLU A 175 -16.88 -2.89 -2.98
CA GLU A 175 -16.86 -1.43 -3.00
C GLU A 175 -15.64 -0.88 -2.27
N LEU A 176 -15.30 -1.47 -1.12
CA LEU A 176 -14.11 -1.11 -0.36
C LEU A 176 -12.83 -1.49 -1.11
N LEU A 177 -12.76 -2.69 -1.68
CA LEU A 177 -11.64 -3.11 -2.54
C LEU A 177 -11.50 -2.17 -3.75
N SER A 178 -12.61 -1.80 -4.39
CA SER A 178 -12.61 -0.88 -5.52
C SER A 178 -12.15 0.53 -5.13
N SER A 179 -12.54 1.00 -3.93
CA SER A 179 -12.07 2.27 -3.38
C SER A 179 -10.55 2.24 -3.17
N ILE A 180 -9.97 1.14 -2.67
CA ILE A 180 -8.51 0.99 -2.53
C ILE A 180 -7.83 0.92 -3.90
N ALA A 181 -8.34 0.10 -4.84
CA ALA A 181 -7.79 -0.02 -6.19
C ALA A 181 -7.77 1.32 -6.93
N SER A 182 -8.79 2.17 -6.71
CA SER A 182 -8.86 3.51 -7.30
C SER A 182 -7.72 4.44 -6.85
N LEU A 183 -7.21 4.28 -5.62
CA LEU A 183 -6.05 5.02 -5.13
C LEU A 183 -4.76 4.64 -5.86
N LEU A 184 -4.73 3.45 -6.47
CA LEU A 184 -3.55 2.86 -7.08
C LEU A 184 -3.72 2.71 -8.60
N LYS A 185 -4.57 3.55 -9.22
CA LYS A 185 -4.95 3.45 -10.64
C LYS A 185 -3.75 3.36 -11.59
N ILE A 186 -2.66 4.08 -11.31
CA ILE A 186 -1.44 4.06 -12.13
C ILE A 186 -0.72 2.70 -12.12
N LEU A 187 -1.05 1.83 -11.16
CA LEU A 187 -0.52 0.48 -11.00
C LEU A 187 -1.47 -0.60 -11.55
N SER A 188 -2.49 -0.20 -12.32
CA SER A 188 -3.46 -1.11 -12.98
C SER A 188 -3.99 -2.21 -12.04
N VAL A 189 -4.51 -1.82 -10.88
CA VAL A 189 -4.99 -2.75 -9.85
C VAL A 189 -6.41 -3.24 -10.17
N GLN A 190 -6.58 -4.55 -10.32
CA GLN A 190 -7.86 -5.22 -10.49
C GLN A 190 -8.33 -5.89 -9.19
N VAL A 191 -9.60 -5.72 -8.86
CA VAL A 191 -10.25 -6.42 -7.75
C VAL A 191 -10.65 -7.82 -8.18
N VAL A 192 -10.32 -8.82 -7.37
CA VAL A 192 -10.62 -10.23 -7.63
C VAL A 192 -11.35 -10.86 -6.43
N ASP A 193 -12.20 -11.83 -6.71
CA ASP A 193 -12.97 -12.54 -5.68
C ASP A 193 -12.07 -13.48 -4.86
N ASP A 194 -11.14 -14.16 -5.53
CA ASP A 194 -10.10 -14.99 -4.91
C ASP A 194 -8.70 -14.51 -5.31
N ILE A 195 -7.94 -14.06 -4.32
CA ILE A 195 -6.58 -13.56 -4.49
C ILE A 195 -5.53 -14.68 -4.49
N GLU A 196 -5.87 -15.88 -3.99
CA GLU A 196 -4.92 -16.99 -3.83
C GLU A 196 -4.25 -17.42 -5.14
N PRO A 197 -4.97 -17.64 -6.27
CA PRO A 197 -4.33 -18.05 -7.52
C PRO A 197 -3.24 -17.08 -7.99
N TYR A 198 -3.47 -15.77 -7.81
CA TYR A 198 -2.52 -14.73 -8.19
C TYR A 198 -1.30 -14.70 -7.27
N ARG A 199 -1.48 -14.96 -5.97
CA ARG A 199 -0.38 -15.05 -5.01
C ARG A 199 0.52 -16.25 -5.31
N TRP A 200 -0.07 -17.40 -5.59
CA TRP A 200 0.65 -18.62 -5.97
C TRP A 200 1.40 -18.47 -7.29
N LEU A 201 0.76 -17.88 -8.31
CA LEU A 201 1.43 -17.58 -9.58
C LEU A 201 2.63 -16.64 -9.37
N LYS A 202 2.45 -15.58 -8.56
CA LYS A 202 3.53 -14.63 -8.25
C LYS A 202 4.70 -15.30 -7.53
N LEU A 203 4.41 -16.23 -6.61
CA LEU A 203 5.43 -17.00 -5.94
C LEU A 203 6.21 -17.86 -6.94
N ALA A 204 5.53 -18.59 -7.82
CA ALA A 204 6.15 -19.45 -8.83
C ALA A 204 7.09 -18.66 -9.75
N VAL A 205 6.66 -17.48 -10.23
CA VAL A 205 7.48 -16.60 -11.07
C VAL A 205 8.73 -16.10 -10.35
N ASN A 206 8.65 -15.83 -9.04
CA ASN A 206 9.79 -15.35 -8.28
C ASN A 206 10.75 -16.47 -7.82
N ALA A 207 10.34 -17.74 -7.93
CA ALA A 207 11.12 -18.91 -7.55
C ALA A 207 11.81 -19.61 -8.75
N ALA A 208 11.45 -19.21 -9.98
CA ALA A 208 12.08 -19.64 -11.23
C ALA A 208 13.34 -18.81 -11.53
#